data_AF-A0A2D6NGV9-F1
#
_entry.id   AF-A0A2D6NGV9-F1
#
_cell.length_a   1.000
_cell.length_b   1.000
_cell.length_c   1.000
_cell.angle_alpha   90.00
_cell.angle_beta   90.00
_cell.angle_gamma   90.00
#
_symmetry.space_group_name_H-M   'P 1'
#
loop_
_entity.id
_entity.type
_entity.pdbx_description
1 polymer ?
#
loop_
_entity_poly.entity_id
_entity_poly.type
_entity_poly.pdbx_seq_one_letter_code
_entity_poly.pdbx_strand_id
1 'polypeptide(L)'
;MEDLTSLAEFTRKHPQMENSGMKYLFLGGTAVRLHQEKENSANRRQISDFDIMALDGEKYPVHSCTPNNIFSCFSVSQEEALANYDSTVIDGTKYYFMNGDFIVASKTCAMDPLREKDYYDVIELNRLGVVDLKNVGEFYKKVKRFPQDTTVAIETLEKLISMNSKGNLQLFSAFPNLVSLLSSSDDPSQLLSDISNHSSSHHIPYEFAQVLGSICAFVREVPLSQRDAVANGLLDLSAEQSYQLFDERIHKGLIPAYKGMKPGERKRIIQKIVDGDFRCS
;
A
#
# COMPACT_ATOMS: atom_id res chain seq x y z
N MET A 1 19.94 -15.17 5.56
CA MET A 1 18.51 -15.31 5.90
C MET A 1 18.48 -15.31 7.41
N GLU A 2 17.75 -14.38 8.00
CA GLU A 2 17.68 -14.23 9.45
C GLU A 2 16.66 -15.24 10.04
N ASP A 3 16.77 -15.54 11.32
CA ASP A 3 15.85 -16.43 12.03
C ASP A 3 15.64 -15.97 13.49
N LEU A 4 14.92 -16.76 14.30
CA LEU A 4 14.69 -16.42 15.70
C LEU A 4 15.99 -16.48 16.53
N THR A 5 16.96 -17.31 16.13
CA THR A 5 18.27 -17.39 16.80
C THR A 5 19.10 -16.14 16.53
N SER A 6 19.17 -15.68 15.28
CA SER A 6 19.86 -14.44 14.95
C SER A 6 19.15 -13.21 15.51
N LEU A 7 17.80 -13.25 15.63
CA LEU A 7 17.02 -12.20 16.29
C LEU A 7 17.36 -12.11 17.78
N ALA A 8 17.46 -13.26 18.47
CA ALA A 8 17.88 -13.32 19.87
C ALA A 8 19.32 -12.79 20.04
N GLU A 9 20.25 -13.14 19.15
CA GLU A 9 21.61 -12.62 19.19
C GLU A 9 21.65 -11.10 18.98
N PHE A 10 20.87 -10.59 18.02
CA PHE A 10 20.73 -9.16 17.77
C PHE A 10 20.19 -8.43 19.01
N THR A 11 19.08 -8.87 19.59
CA THR A 11 18.49 -8.25 20.78
C THR A 11 19.39 -8.35 22.01
N ARG A 12 20.22 -9.39 22.13
CA ARG A 12 21.23 -9.49 23.19
C ARG A 12 22.36 -8.47 23.03
N LYS A 13 22.84 -8.24 21.80
CA LYS A 13 23.88 -7.24 21.51
C LYS A 13 23.34 -5.81 21.58
N HIS A 14 22.07 -5.64 21.18
CA HIS A 14 21.36 -4.38 21.11
C HIS A 14 20.03 -4.51 21.87
N PRO A 15 20.01 -4.35 23.20
CA PRO A 15 18.78 -4.46 23.99
C PRO A 15 17.73 -3.43 23.56
N GLN A 16 16.47 -3.84 23.46
CA GLN A 16 15.35 -2.94 23.14
C GLN A 16 15.03 -1.95 24.27
N MET A 17 15.39 -2.30 25.50
CA MET A 17 15.13 -1.51 26.69
C MET A 17 16.43 -1.24 27.44
N GLU A 18 16.69 0.02 27.77
CA GLU A 18 17.79 0.43 28.66
C GLU A 18 17.30 1.53 29.61
N ASN A 19 17.58 1.42 30.91
CA ASN A 19 17.14 2.40 31.93
C ASN A 19 15.64 2.76 31.87
N SER A 20 14.78 1.79 31.54
CA SER A 20 13.34 1.94 31.30
C SER A 20 12.95 2.69 30.01
N GLY A 21 13.91 3.14 29.22
CA GLY A 21 13.69 3.73 27.90
C GLY A 21 13.66 2.68 26.80
N MET A 22 12.66 2.79 25.91
CA MET A 22 12.59 1.99 24.67
C MET A 22 13.54 2.60 23.63
N LYS A 23 14.48 1.79 23.13
CA LYS A 23 15.45 2.18 22.11
C LYS A 23 14.93 1.99 20.69
N TYR A 24 14.30 0.84 20.44
CA TYR A 24 13.75 0.53 19.13
C TYR A 24 12.60 -0.49 19.21
N LEU A 25 11.75 -0.49 18.18
CA LEU A 25 10.66 -1.44 17.99
C LEU A 25 10.87 -2.20 16.68
N PHE A 26 10.61 -3.50 16.63
CA PHE A 26 10.64 -4.22 15.36
C PHE A 26 9.46 -3.82 14.46
N LEU A 27 9.70 -3.83 13.15
CA LEU A 27 8.78 -3.44 12.08
C LEU A 27 8.69 -4.51 10.99
N GLY A 28 7.93 -4.19 9.94
CA GLY A 28 8.01 -4.87 8.65
C GLY A 28 7.74 -6.37 8.76
N GLY A 29 8.56 -7.17 8.09
CA GLY A 29 8.42 -8.63 8.14
C GLY A 29 8.74 -9.23 9.51
N THR A 30 9.62 -8.60 10.28
CA THR A 30 10.00 -9.06 11.62
C THR A 30 8.84 -8.92 12.61
N ALA A 31 8.13 -7.78 12.58
CA ALA A 31 6.95 -7.59 13.42
C ALA A 31 5.82 -8.59 13.09
N VAL A 32 5.57 -8.86 11.80
CA VAL A 32 4.60 -9.89 11.39
C VAL A 32 4.98 -11.25 11.98
N ARG A 33 6.26 -11.60 11.91
CA ARG A 33 6.75 -12.86 12.46
C ARG A 33 6.54 -12.97 13.97
N LEU A 34 6.74 -11.86 14.69
CA LEU A 34 6.54 -11.78 16.14
C LEU A 34 5.06 -11.85 16.54
N HIS A 35 4.15 -11.25 15.76
CA HIS A 35 2.70 -11.47 15.89
C HIS A 35 2.34 -12.95 15.71
N GLN A 36 2.91 -13.61 14.71
CA GLN A 36 2.69 -15.05 14.49
C GLN A 36 3.22 -15.92 15.64
N GLU A 37 4.32 -15.54 16.30
CA GLU A 37 4.77 -16.24 17.51
C GLU A 37 3.85 -15.97 18.70
N LYS A 38 3.46 -14.70 18.91
CA LYS A 38 2.54 -14.31 19.99
C LYS A 38 1.21 -15.07 19.93
N GLU A 39 0.64 -15.15 18.72
CA GLU A 39 -0.66 -15.79 18.48
C GLU A 39 -0.54 -17.29 18.14
N ASN A 40 0.67 -17.86 18.28
CA ASN A 40 0.97 -19.26 17.98
C ASN A 40 0.44 -19.72 16.60
N SER A 41 0.64 -18.90 15.56
CA SER A 41 0.21 -19.21 14.20
C SER A 41 0.96 -20.42 13.65
N ALA A 42 0.24 -21.30 12.95
CA ALA A 42 0.83 -22.39 12.17
C ALA A 42 1.51 -21.89 10.90
N ASN A 43 1.08 -20.74 10.35
CA ASN A 43 1.66 -20.13 9.17
C ASN A 43 2.70 -19.09 9.59
N ARG A 44 3.97 -19.52 9.64
CA ARG A 44 5.08 -18.69 10.10
C ARG A 44 5.93 -18.28 8.91
N ARG A 45 6.03 -16.97 8.68
CA ARG A 45 6.90 -16.46 7.61
C ARG A 45 8.38 -16.65 7.98
N GLN A 46 9.24 -16.70 6.98
CA GLN A 46 10.68 -16.55 7.21
C GLN A 46 11.03 -15.08 7.45
N ILE A 47 12.07 -14.84 8.25
CA ILE A 47 12.63 -13.51 8.44
C ILE A 47 13.70 -13.31 7.36
N SER A 48 13.42 -12.42 6.41
CA SER A 48 14.39 -12.08 5.35
C SER A 48 15.52 -11.20 5.89
N ASP A 49 15.17 -10.30 6.79
CA ASP A 49 15.94 -9.18 7.31
C ASP A 49 15.25 -8.61 8.56
N PHE A 50 16.00 -7.88 9.38
CA PHE A 50 15.46 -7.13 10.51
C PHE A 50 15.14 -5.70 10.11
N ASP A 51 13.88 -5.32 10.36
CA ASP A 51 13.40 -3.95 10.22
C ASP A 51 13.13 -3.39 11.62
N ILE A 52 13.61 -2.19 11.92
CA ILE A 52 13.36 -1.52 13.20
C ILE A 52 12.94 -0.05 13.04
N MET A 53 12.15 0.42 13.99
CA MET A 53 11.95 1.84 14.26
C MET A 53 12.94 2.24 15.36
N ALA A 54 13.96 3.02 15.03
CA ALA A 54 14.88 3.58 16.01
C ALA A 54 14.24 4.80 16.70
N LEU A 55 14.10 4.75 18.03
CA LEU A 55 13.48 5.78 18.87
C LEU A 55 14.52 6.63 19.61
N ASP A 56 15.73 6.10 19.80
CA ASP A 56 16.87 6.76 20.44
C ASP A 56 17.74 7.56 19.46
N GLY A 57 17.48 7.44 18.15
CA GLY A 57 18.28 8.07 17.10
C GLY A 57 19.62 7.37 16.84
N GLU A 58 19.89 6.22 17.47
CA GLU A 58 21.08 5.42 17.19
C GLU A 58 20.99 4.74 15.82
N LYS A 59 22.16 4.46 15.23
CA LYS A 59 22.26 3.71 13.98
C LYS A 59 22.52 2.24 14.29
N TYR A 60 21.60 1.39 13.82
CA TYR A 60 21.69 -0.05 14.00
C TYR A 60 22.23 -0.73 12.72
N PRO A 61 22.85 -1.92 12.83
CA PRO A 61 23.38 -2.66 11.68
C PRO A 61 22.31 -3.42 10.90
N VAL A 62 21.10 -2.88 10.80
CA VAL A 62 19.92 -3.48 10.17
C VAL A 62 19.12 -2.39 9.45
N HIS A 63 18.06 -2.76 8.74
CA HIS A 63 17.21 -1.76 8.10
C HIS A 63 16.42 -0.99 9.18
N SER A 64 16.61 0.33 9.22
CA SER A 64 16.06 1.17 10.28
C SER A 64 15.38 2.41 9.72
N CYS A 65 14.23 2.77 10.29
CA CYS A 65 13.60 4.07 10.08
C CYS A 65 13.45 4.83 11.40
N THR A 66 13.10 6.12 11.32
CA THR A 66 12.70 6.92 12.48
C THR A 66 11.18 7.15 12.46
N PRO A 67 10.54 7.49 13.59
CA PRO A 67 9.11 7.81 13.62
C PRO A 67 8.69 8.87 12.59
N ASN A 68 9.58 9.84 12.33
CA ASN A 68 9.33 10.93 11.39
C ASN A 68 9.43 10.52 9.91
N ASN A 69 10.01 9.36 9.60
CA ASN A 69 10.22 8.91 8.23
C ASN A 69 10.06 7.39 8.09
N ILE A 70 8.83 6.90 8.25
CA ILE A 70 8.51 5.46 8.13
C ILE A 70 8.48 5.08 6.65
N PHE A 71 9.63 4.68 6.10
CA PHE A 71 9.79 4.19 4.72
C PHE A 71 9.00 5.00 3.67
N SER A 72 8.98 6.34 3.80
CA SER A 72 8.22 7.24 2.91
C SER A 72 6.69 6.99 2.84
N CYS A 73 6.10 6.33 3.83
CA CYS A 73 4.66 6.03 3.92
C CYS A 73 3.90 7.15 4.64
N PHE A 74 4.19 7.33 5.92
CA PHE A 74 3.63 8.35 6.80
C PHE A 74 4.62 8.65 7.94
N SER A 75 4.29 9.64 8.77
CA SER A 75 5.07 9.99 9.96
C SER A 75 4.19 9.81 11.20
N VAL A 76 4.79 9.39 12.31
CA VAL A 76 4.17 9.33 13.64
C VAL A 76 5.08 10.00 14.66
N SER A 77 4.52 10.53 15.74
CA SER A 77 5.34 10.97 16.87
C SER A 77 5.93 9.76 17.60
N GLN A 78 7.00 9.99 18.37
CA GLN A 78 7.56 8.94 19.23
C GLN A 78 6.53 8.46 20.27
N GLU A 79 5.72 9.36 20.83
CA GLU A 79 4.64 9.02 21.77
C GLU A 79 3.60 8.11 21.11
N GLU A 80 3.24 8.39 19.86
CA GLU A 80 2.31 7.56 19.09
C GLU A 80 2.91 6.18 18.79
N ALA A 81 4.19 6.10 18.44
CA ALA A 81 4.87 4.82 18.26
C ALA A 81 4.85 3.98 19.55
N LEU A 82 5.13 4.62 20.69
CA LEU A 82 5.09 4.00 22.02
C LEU A 82 3.67 3.66 22.50
N ALA A 83 2.63 4.23 21.91
CA ALA A 83 1.24 3.86 22.16
C ALA A 83 0.76 2.69 21.27
N ASN A 84 1.52 2.31 20.23
CA ASN A 84 1.11 1.37 19.19
C ASN A 84 2.08 0.18 19.03
N TYR A 85 2.67 -0.29 20.13
CA TYR A 85 3.49 -1.50 20.12
C TYR A 85 2.83 -2.66 20.84
N ASP A 86 3.32 -3.84 20.56
CA ASP A 86 2.99 -5.10 21.20
C ASP A 86 4.28 -5.82 21.65
N SER A 87 4.14 -6.88 22.45
CA SER A 87 5.27 -7.67 22.89
C SER A 87 4.97 -9.16 22.99
N THR A 88 6.01 -9.97 22.85
CA THR A 88 5.95 -11.43 23.01
C THR A 88 7.21 -11.91 23.71
N VAL A 89 7.15 -13.11 24.30
CA VAL A 89 8.29 -13.76 24.94
C VAL A 89 8.58 -15.05 24.20
N ILE A 90 9.80 -15.16 23.66
CA ILE A 90 10.29 -16.36 22.98
C ILE A 90 11.57 -16.77 23.71
N ASP A 91 11.61 -18.01 24.20
CA ASP A 91 12.76 -18.58 24.92
C ASP A 91 13.30 -17.66 26.05
N GLY A 92 12.39 -17.03 26.79
CA GLY A 92 12.72 -16.12 27.90
C GLY A 92 13.18 -14.72 27.49
N THR A 93 13.32 -14.45 26.20
CA THR A 93 13.62 -13.11 25.67
C THR A 93 12.32 -12.38 25.32
N LYS A 94 12.15 -11.17 25.84
CA LYS A 94 11.00 -10.33 25.53
C LYS A 94 11.32 -9.41 24.34
N TYR A 95 10.48 -9.47 23.32
CA TYR A 95 10.59 -8.67 22.10
C TYR A 95 9.47 -7.64 22.03
N TYR A 96 9.77 -6.44 21.52
CA TYR A 96 8.82 -5.34 21.32
C TYR A 96 8.72 -4.97 19.84
N PHE A 97 7.52 -4.81 19.33
CA PHE A 97 7.27 -4.65 17.89
C PHE A 97 6.00 -3.85 17.65
N MET A 98 5.86 -3.22 16.49
CA MET A 98 4.64 -2.46 16.20
C MET A 98 3.42 -3.38 16.09
N ASN A 99 2.26 -2.87 16.54
CA ASN A 99 0.99 -3.60 16.50
C ASN A 99 0.52 -3.88 15.06
N GLY A 100 -0.49 -4.75 14.92
CA GLY A 100 -1.01 -5.16 13.61
C GLY A 100 -1.54 -3.97 12.79
N ASP A 101 -2.24 -3.04 13.42
CA ASP A 101 -2.81 -1.84 12.79
C ASP A 101 -1.74 -1.03 12.05
N PHE A 102 -0.64 -0.72 12.74
CA PHE A 102 0.48 0.02 12.17
C PHE A 102 1.13 -0.74 11.01
N ILE A 103 1.31 -2.06 11.17
CA ILE A 103 1.94 -2.89 10.14
C ILE A 103 1.06 -2.97 8.88
N VAL A 104 -0.25 -3.13 9.02
CA VAL A 104 -1.20 -3.11 7.90
C VAL A 104 -1.18 -1.75 7.20
N ALA A 105 -1.22 -0.64 7.96
CA ALA A 105 -1.15 0.70 7.39
C ALA A 105 0.15 0.92 6.60
N SER A 106 1.31 0.56 7.18
CA SER A 106 2.60 0.73 6.51
C SER A 106 2.73 -0.13 5.24
N LYS A 107 2.26 -1.38 5.28
CA LYS A 107 2.31 -2.31 4.14
C LYS A 107 1.39 -1.92 3.00
N THR A 108 0.21 -1.39 3.29
CA THR A 108 -0.73 -0.92 2.25
C THR A 108 -0.27 0.40 1.63
N CYS A 109 0.33 1.29 2.42
CA CYS A 109 0.73 2.63 1.98
C CYS A 109 2.14 2.74 1.37
N ALA A 110 2.98 1.71 1.46
CA ALA A 110 4.28 1.70 0.78
C ALA A 110 4.10 1.85 -0.74
N MET A 111 5.14 2.34 -1.42
CA MET A 111 5.12 2.60 -2.87
C MET A 111 5.91 1.57 -3.67
N ASP A 112 6.53 0.61 -2.98
CA ASP A 112 7.29 -0.41 -3.65
C ASP A 112 6.35 -1.38 -4.38
N PRO A 113 6.65 -1.75 -5.63
CA PRO A 113 5.66 -2.38 -6.52
C PRO A 113 5.74 -3.91 -6.62
N LEU A 114 6.62 -4.57 -5.85
CA LEU A 114 6.65 -6.04 -5.69
C LEU A 114 6.32 -6.39 -4.24
N ARG A 115 5.04 -6.65 -3.96
CA ARG A 115 4.54 -6.73 -2.58
C ARG A 115 3.67 -7.95 -2.28
N GLU A 116 3.93 -9.05 -2.96
CA GLU A 116 3.21 -10.30 -2.71
C GLU A 116 3.35 -10.77 -1.26
N LYS A 117 4.56 -10.71 -0.70
CA LYS A 117 4.77 -11.02 0.72
C LYS A 117 3.96 -10.11 1.65
N ASP A 118 3.88 -8.81 1.35
CA ASP A 118 3.17 -7.84 2.19
C ASP A 118 1.66 -8.01 2.10
N TYR A 119 1.14 -8.40 0.94
CA TYR A 119 -0.27 -8.78 0.79
C TYR A 119 -0.60 -9.94 1.72
N TYR A 120 0.17 -11.04 1.68
CA TYR A 120 -0.06 -12.18 2.56
C TYR A 120 0.14 -11.84 4.04
N ASP A 121 1.08 -10.96 4.38
CA ASP A 121 1.24 -10.47 5.74
C ASP A 121 -0.04 -9.77 6.24
N VAL A 122 -0.64 -8.91 5.40
CA VAL A 122 -1.88 -8.19 5.75
C VAL A 122 -3.04 -9.17 5.95
N ILE A 123 -3.21 -10.14 5.06
CA ILE A 123 -4.24 -11.18 5.18
C ILE A 123 -4.03 -12.00 6.45
N GLU A 124 -2.80 -12.40 6.74
CA GLU A 124 -2.47 -13.20 7.91
C GLU A 124 -2.68 -12.43 9.21
N LEU A 125 -2.22 -11.17 9.30
CA LEU A 125 -2.46 -10.33 10.49
C LEU A 125 -3.96 -10.13 10.75
N ASN A 126 -4.75 -9.91 9.70
CA ASN A 126 -6.20 -9.83 9.82
C ASN A 126 -6.80 -11.16 10.31
N ARG A 127 -6.32 -12.30 9.77
CA ARG A 127 -6.77 -13.65 10.19
C ARG A 127 -6.44 -13.95 11.65
N LEU A 128 -5.32 -13.44 12.16
CA LEU A 128 -4.93 -13.57 13.57
C LEU A 128 -5.76 -12.69 14.51
N GLY A 129 -6.59 -11.78 13.99
CA GLY A 129 -7.41 -10.89 14.82
C GLY A 129 -6.61 -9.81 15.55
N VAL A 130 -5.40 -9.49 15.09
CA VAL A 130 -4.52 -8.46 15.68
C VAL A 130 -4.64 -7.10 14.98
N VAL A 131 -5.67 -6.94 14.14
CA VAL A 131 -5.92 -5.73 13.34
C VAL A 131 -7.33 -5.22 13.62
N ASP A 132 -7.43 -3.95 14.01
CA ASP A 132 -8.65 -3.15 14.02
C ASP A 132 -8.59 -2.14 12.86
N LEU A 133 -9.43 -2.36 11.84
CA LEU A 133 -9.47 -1.50 10.64
C LEU A 133 -9.84 -0.05 10.97
N LYS A 134 -10.56 0.20 12.06
CA LYS A 134 -10.84 1.57 12.51
C LYS A 134 -9.56 2.29 12.91
N ASN A 135 -8.65 1.61 13.60
CA ASN A 135 -7.36 2.16 13.99
C ASN A 135 -6.41 2.31 12.80
N VAL A 136 -6.48 1.41 11.82
CA VAL A 136 -5.76 1.56 10.53
C VAL A 136 -6.13 2.89 9.86
N GLY A 137 -7.41 3.29 9.94
CA GLY A 137 -7.91 4.55 9.39
C GLY A 137 -7.25 5.79 9.99
N GLU A 138 -6.91 5.76 11.28
CA GLU A 138 -6.18 6.86 11.92
C GLU A 138 -4.76 7.03 11.37
N PHE A 139 -4.11 5.95 10.94
CA PHE A 139 -2.83 6.04 10.24
C PHE A 139 -2.99 6.56 8.81
N TYR A 140 -4.05 6.16 8.10
CA TYR A 140 -4.34 6.64 6.75
C TYR A 140 -4.53 8.16 6.67
N LYS A 141 -5.08 8.81 7.70
CA LYS A 141 -5.17 10.28 7.77
C LYS A 141 -3.81 10.99 7.71
N LYS A 142 -2.74 10.29 8.12
CA LYS A 142 -1.36 10.80 8.15
C LYS A 142 -0.62 10.58 6.83
N VAL A 143 -1.21 9.86 5.89
CA VAL A 143 -0.64 9.59 4.57
C VAL A 143 -0.93 10.81 3.68
N LYS A 144 0.10 11.60 3.36
CA LYS A 144 -0.05 12.87 2.63
C LYS A 144 -0.79 12.78 1.29
N ARG A 145 -0.74 11.62 0.63
CA ARG A 145 -1.38 11.37 -0.67
C ARG A 145 -2.83 10.90 -0.57
N PHE A 146 -3.28 10.53 0.63
CA PHE A 146 -4.67 10.14 0.84
C PHE A 146 -5.52 11.38 1.16
N PRO A 147 -6.81 11.37 0.80
CA PRO A 147 -7.74 12.33 1.36
C PRO A 147 -7.80 12.23 2.89
N GLN A 148 -8.22 13.32 3.53
CA GLN A 148 -8.42 13.35 4.99
C GLN A 148 -9.62 12.48 5.43
N ASP A 149 -10.64 12.38 4.57
CA ASP A 149 -11.68 11.36 4.73
C ASP A 149 -11.15 10.01 4.25
N THR A 150 -10.96 9.10 5.20
CA THR A 150 -10.34 7.79 4.95
C THR A 150 -11.36 6.69 4.68
N THR A 151 -12.65 7.02 4.59
CA THR A 151 -13.73 6.04 4.36
C THR A 151 -13.44 5.18 3.14
N VAL A 152 -13.11 5.80 2.00
CA VAL A 152 -12.76 5.09 0.76
C VAL A 152 -11.53 4.18 0.96
N ALA A 153 -10.53 4.62 1.73
CA ALA A 153 -9.34 3.80 1.96
C ALA A 153 -9.65 2.55 2.80
N ILE A 154 -10.51 2.70 3.83
CA ILE A 154 -10.96 1.60 4.68
C ILE A 154 -11.84 0.63 3.91
N GLU A 155 -12.87 1.12 3.21
CA GLU A 155 -13.75 0.29 2.38
C GLU A 155 -12.96 -0.47 1.30
N THR A 156 -11.95 0.17 0.71
CA THR A 156 -11.05 -0.47 -0.24
C THR A 156 -10.24 -1.59 0.42
N LEU A 157 -9.69 -1.35 1.61
CA LEU A 157 -8.95 -2.37 2.36
C LEU A 157 -9.85 -3.54 2.78
N GLU A 158 -11.04 -3.26 3.29
CA GLU A 158 -12.05 -4.28 3.63
C GLU A 158 -12.41 -5.15 2.43
N LYS A 159 -12.63 -4.52 1.28
CA LYS A 159 -12.89 -5.24 0.03
C LYS A 159 -11.71 -6.11 -0.37
N LEU A 160 -10.48 -5.59 -0.30
CA LEU A 160 -9.27 -6.36 -0.60
C LEU A 160 -9.08 -7.59 0.27
N ILE A 161 -9.34 -7.44 1.58
CA ILE A 161 -9.20 -8.53 2.55
C ILE A 161 -10.31 -9.58 2.35
N SER A 162 -11.52 -9.15 2.00
CA SER A 162 -12.69 -10.04 1.83
C SER A 162 -12.76 -10.72 0.46
N MET A 163 -12.15 -10.14 -0.58
CA MET A 163 -12.12 -10.74 -1.91
C MET A 163 -11.30 -12.04 -1.92
N ASN A 164 -11.80 -13.06 -2.59
CA ASN A 164 -11.03 -14.27 -2.91
C ASN A 164 -10.81 -14.33 -4.43
N SER A 165 -9.98 -13.43 -4.96
CA SER A 165 -9.75 -13.28 -6.39
C SER A 165 -8.27 -13.31 -6.73
N LYS A 166 -7.94 -13.75 -7.95
CA LYS A 166 -6.58 -13.69 -8.50
C LYS A 166 -6.07 -12.26 -8.67
N GLY A 167 -6.97 -11.26 -8.70
CA GLY A 167 -6.66 -9.85 -8.89
C GLY A 167 -6.27 -9.09 -7.61
N ASN A 168 -6.40 -9.71 -6.44
CA ASN A 168 -6.15 -9.03 -5.17
C ASN A 168 -4.71 -8.53 -5.06
N LEU A 169 -3.76 -9.28 -5.59
CA LEU A 169 -2.36 -8.90 -5.52
C LEU A 169 -2.07 -7.67 -6.39
N GLN A 170 -2.68 -7.57 -7.58
CA GLN A 170 -2.64 -6.38 -8.42
C GLN A 170 -3.23 -5.18 -7.69
N LEU A 171 -4.44 -5.33 -7.14
CA LEU A 171 -5.14 -4.26 -6.44
C LEU A 171 -4.38 -3.80 -5.18
N PHE A 172 -3.80 -4.73 -4.42
CA PHE A 172 -2.95 -4.44 -3.26
C PHE A 172 -1.67 -3.69 -3.66
N SER A 173 -1.01 -4.15 -4.74
CA SER A 173 0.20 -3.49 -5.26
C SER A 173 -0.11 -2.06 -5.72
N ALA A 174 -1.33 -1.82 -6.21
CA ALA A 174 -1.80 -0.52 -6.63
C ALA A 174 -2.49 0.31 -5.54
N PHE A 175 -2.58 -0.18 -4.30
CA PHE A 175 -3.47 0.36 -3.26
C PHE A 175 -3.43 1.89 -3.12
N PRO A 176 -2.26 2.56 -3.05
CA PRO A 176 -2.25 4.01 -2.89
C PRO A 176 -2.83 4.78 -4.09
N ASN A 177 -2.59 4.28 -5.31
CA ASN A 177 -3.14 4.87 -6.54
C ASN A 177 -4.63 4.56 -6.68
N LEU A 178 -5.04 3.34 -6.30
CA LEU A 178 -6.43 2.92 -6.25
C LEU A 178 -7.24 3.84 -5.34
N VAL A 179 -6.83 3.98 -4.08
CA VAL A 179 -7.50 4.87 -3.12
C VAL A 179 -7.59 6.30 -3.66
N SER A 180 -6.49 6.84 -4.18
CA SER A 180 -6.52 8.20 -4.71
C SER A 180 -7.47 8.38 -5.90
N LEU A 181 -7.58 7.38 -6.78
CA LEU A 181 -8.48 7.43 -7.93
C LEU A 181 -9.93 7.38 -7.46
N LEU A 182 -10.25 6.44 -6.57
CA LEU A 182 -11.59 6.25 -6.00
C LEU A 182 -12.05 7.48 -5.20
N SER A 183 -11.17 8.10 -4.41
CA SER A 183 -11.51 9.32 -3.67
C SER A 183 -11.76 10.53 -4.56
N SER A 184 -11.47 10.44 -5.86
CA SER A 184 -11.68 11.49 -6.85
C SER A 184 -12.83 11.18 -7.80
N SER A 185 -13.59 10.12 -7.53
CA SER A 185 -14.68 9.57 -8.35
C SER A 185 -16.04 10.09 -7.88
N ASP A 186 -17.00 10.18 -8.81
CA ASP A 186 -18.40 10.50 -8.47
C ASP A 186 -19.14 9.26 -7.92
N ASP A 187 -18.78 8.07 -8.39
CA ASP A 187 -19.25 6.78 -7.88
C ASP A 187 -18.08 5.82 -7.56
N PRO A 188 -17.42 5.98 -6.40
CA PRO A 188 -16.27 5.17 -6.02
C PRO A 188 -16.57 3.67 -5.93
N SER A 189 -17.79 3.30 -5.52
CA SER A 189 -18.16 1.89 -5.35
C SER A 189 -18.23 1.17 -6.70
N GLN A 190 -18.86 1.81 -7.69
CA GLN A 190 -18.93 1.28 -9.05
C GLN A 190 -17.54 1.22 -9.69
N LEU A 191 -16.76 2.31 -9.61
CA LEU A 191 -15.40 2.34 -10.17
C LEU A 191 -14.49 1.27 -9.54
N LEU A 192 -14.59 1.04 -8.22
CA LEU A 192 -13.85 -0.04 -7.56
C LEU A 192 -14.27 -1.42 -8.06
N SER A 193 -15.56 -1.63 -8.36
CA SER A 193 -16.04 -2.87 -8.98
C SER A 193 -15.42 -3.08 -10.36
N ASP A 194 -15.42 -2.04 -11.20
CA ASP A 194 -14.86 -2.10 -12.55
C ASP A 194 -13.35 -2.38 -12.52
N ILE A 195 -12.59 -1.63 -11.71
CA ILE A 195 -11.15 -1.87 -11.51
C ILE A 195 -10.88 -3.29 -11.01
N SER A 196 -11.71 -3.79 -10.09
CA SER A 196 -11.59 -5.17 -9.60
C SER A 196 -11.77 -6.19 -10.72
N ASN A 197 -12.67 -5.96 -11.67
CA ASN A 197 -12.86 -6.83 -12.83
C ASN A 197 -11.64 -6.78 -13.78
N HIS A 198 -11.09 -5.58 -14.04
CA HIS A 198 -9.90 -5.39 -14.89
C HIS A 198 -8.59 -5.91 -14.27
N SER A 199 -8.54 -6.10 -12.95
CA SER A 199 -7.38 -6.64 -12.25
C SER A 199 -7.04 -8.09 -12.65
N SER A 200 -7.93 -8.76 -13.40
CA SER A 200 -7.70 -10.08 -14.01
C SER A 200 -6.95 -10.05 -15.35
N SER A 201 -6.53 -8.88 -15.81
CA SER A 201 -5.73 -8.69 -17.04
C SER A 201 -4.39 -9.43 -17.01
N HIS A 202 -3.70 -9.46 -18.15
CA HIS A 202 -2.39 -10.13 -18.29
C HIS A 202 -1.24 -9.41 -17.56
N HIS A 203 -1.51 -8.23 -16.98
CA HIS A 203 -0.53 -7.47 -16.24
C HIS A 203 -0.14 -8.16 -14.94
N ILE A 204 1.17 -8.21 -14.69
CA ILE A 204 1.69 -8.53 -13.37
C ILE A 204 1.36 -7.38 -12.38
N PRO A 205 1.36 -7.63 -11.06
CA PRO A 205 0.99 -6.63 -10.05
C PRO A 205 1.73 -5.29 -10.16
N TYR A 206 3.03 -5.36 -10.48
CA TYR A 206 3.87 -4.20 -10.74
C TYR A 206 3.31 -3.33 -11.88
N GLU A 207 3.07 -3.95 -13.04
CA GLU A 207 2.57 -3.26 -14.23
C GLU A 207 1.19 -2.67 -13.98
N PHE A 208 0.30 -3.41 -13.33
CA PHE A 208 -1.04 -2.93 -12.99
C PHE A 208 -0.99 -1.70 -12.06
N ALA A 209 -0.11 -1.71 -11.06
CA ALA A 209 0.08 -0.56 -10.18
C ALA A 209 0.56 0.69 -10.92
N GLN A 210 1.41 0.52 -11.93
CA GLN A 210 1.86 1.61 -12.80
C GLN A 210 0.77 2.10 -13.76
N VAL A 211 0.00 1.18 -14.37
CA VAL A 211 -1.19 1.53 -15.18
C VAL A 211 -2.14 2.39 -14.35
N LEU A 212 -2.53 1.95 -13.15
CA LEU A 212 -3.41 2.72 -12.26
C LEU A 212 -2.80 4.05 -11.84
N GLY A 213 -1.47 4.11 -11.65
CA GLY A 213 -0.76 5.36 -11.41
C GLY A 213 -0.91 6.35 -12.58
N SER A 214 -0.71 5.89 -13.82
CA SER A 214 -0.85 6.71 -15.03
C SER A 214 -2.30 7.14 -15.28
N ILE A 215 -3.27 6.27 -15.03
CA ILE A 215 -4.71 6.60 -15.09
C ILE A 215 -5.03 7.67 -14.05
N CYS A 216 -4.62 7.46 -12.79
CA CYS A 216 -4.84 8.43 -11.71
C CYS A 216 -4.23 9.80 -12.05
N ALA A 217 -3.04 9.84 -12.64
CA ALA A 217 -2.40 11.09 -13.04
C ALA A 217 -3.19 11.84 -14.12
N PHE A 218 -3.72 11.13 -15.12
CA PHE A 218 -4.53 11.75 -16.18
C PHE A 218 -5.90 12.20 -15.69
N VAL A 219 -6.63 11.34 -14.97
CA VAL A 219 -8.01 11.59 -14.52
C VAL A 219 -8.10 12.83 -13.63
N ARG A 220 -7.05 13.17 -12.87
CA ARG A 220 -7.00 14.41 -12.08
C ARG A 220 -7.11 15.68 -12.94
N GLU A 221 -6.68 15.65 -14.20
CA GLU A 221 -6.73 16.76 -15.15
C GLU A 221 -8.08 16.88 -15.89
N VAL A 222 -9.00 15.94 -15.62
CA VAL A 222 -10.34 15.85 -16.23
C VAL A 222 -11.39 16.43 -15.26
N PRO A 223 -12.46 17.09 -15.76
CA PRO A 223 -13.58 17.53 -14.93
C PRO A 223 -14.20 16.37 -14.15
N LEU A 224 -14.57 16.62 -12.89
CA LEU A 224 -15.06 15.59 -11.96
C LEU A 224 -16.16 14.70 -12.59
N SER A 225 -17.16 15.32 -13.21
CA SER A 225 -18.31 14.67 -13.88
C SER A 225 -17.98 13.71 -15.03
N GLN A 226 -16.73 13.63 -15.45
CA GLN A 226 -16.27 12.78 -16.55
C GLN A 226 -15.19 11.78 -16.11
N ARG A 227 -14.73 11.86 -14.85
CA ARG A 227 -13.58 11.09 -14.37
C ARG A 227 -13.81 9.59 -14.41
N ASP A 228 -14.98 9.13 -14.01
CA ASP A 228 -15.30 7.69 -13.94
C ASP A 228 -15.34 7.08 -15.34
N ALA A 229 -16.05 7.73 -16.27
CA ALA A 229 -16.12 7.29 -17.66
C ALA A 229 -14.73 7.27 -18.33
N VAL A 230 -13.90 8.28 -18.07
CA VAL A 230 -12.53 8.34 -18.58
C VAL A 230 -11.64 7.28 -17.95
N ALA A 231 -11.75 7.05 -16.64
CA ALA A 231 -10.98 6.03 -15.94
C ALA A 231 -11.29 4.64 -16.52
N ASN A 232 -12.57 4.32 -16.69
CA ASN A 232 -13.01 3.06 -17.29
C ASN A 232 -12.52 2.90 -18.73
N GLY A 233 -12.67 3.91 -19.59
CA GLY A 233 -12.15 3.85 -20.96
C GLY A 233 -10.63 3.66 -21.04
N LEU A 234 -9.87 4.22 -20.09
CA LEU A 234 -8.42 3.98 -19.99
C LEU A 234 -8.07 2.59 -19.45
N LEU A 235 -8.85 2.06 -18.50
CA LEU A 235 -8.69 0.69 -18.01
C LEU A 235 -8.93 -0.32 -19.14
N ASP A 236 -9.99 -0.14 -19.94
CA ASP A 236 -10.27 -0.93 -21.13
C ASP A 236 -9.09 -0.90 -22.11
N LEU A 237 -8.58 0.30 -22.41
CA LEU A 237 -7.43 0.47 -23.31
C LEU A 237 -6.16 -0.21 -22.77
N SER A 238 -5.95 -0.20 -21.46
CA SER A 238 -4.79 -0.85 -20.82
C SER A 238 -4.84 -2.37 -20.99
N ALA A 239 -6.03 -2.97 -20.90
CA ALA A 239 -6.21 -4.41 -21.04
C ALA A 239 -5.81 -4.94 -22.43
N GLU A 240 -5.80 -4.07 -23.44
CA GLU A 240 -5.44 -4.41 -24.83
C GLU A 240 -3.94 -4.25 -25.14
N GLN A 241 -3.12 -3.73 -24.22
CA GLN A 241 -1.74 -3.31 -24.49
C GLN A 241 -0.74 -3.75 -23.43
N SER A 242 0.56 -3.74 -23.75
CA SER A 242 1.60 -3.87 -22.72
C SER A 242 1.70 -2.59 -21.90
N TYR A 243 2.18 -2.69 -20.64
CA TYR A 243 2.39 -1.51 -19.80
C TYR A 243 3.28 -0.46 -20.49
N GLN A 244 4.36 -0.88 -21.16
CA GLN A 244 5.26 0.03 -21.86
C GLN A 244 4.53 0.83 -22.95
N LEU A 245 3.69 0.17 -23.76
CA LEU A 245 2.91 0.82 -24.80
C LEU A 245 1.85 1.76 -24.21
N PHE A 246 1.20 1.33 -23.13
CA PHE A 246 0.23 2.15 -22.42
C PHE A 246 0.87 3.44 -21.85
N ASP A 247 2.03 3.33 -21.19
CA ASP A 247 2.75 4.48 -20.63
C ASP A 247 3.17 5.49 -21.71
N GLU A 248 3.76 5.00 -22.80
CA GLU A 248 4.14 5.83 -23.96
C GLU A 248 2.92 6.59 -24.52
N ARG A 249 1.78 5.91 -24.64
CA ARG A 249 0.57 6.52 -25.20
C ARG A 249 -0.11 7.49 -24.25
N ILE A 250 -0.22 7.15 -22.97
CA ILE A 250 -0.98 7.95 -22.01
C ILE A 250 -0.12 9.03 -21.37
N HIS A 251 0.99 8.65 -20.75
CA HIS A 251 1.81 9.57 -19.97
C HIS A 251 2.68 10.45 -20.85
N LYS A 252 3.30 9.87 -21.89
CA LYS A 252 4.20 10.63 -22.79
C LYS A 252 3.48 11.22 -24.00
N GLY A 253 2.39 10.61 -24.44
CA GLY A 253 1.58 11.10 -25.57
C GLY A 253 0.39 11.96 -25.14
N LEU A 254 -0.63 11.32 -24.57
CA LEU A 254 -1.96 11.89 -24.35
C LEU A 254 -1.95 13.04 -23.33
N ILE A 255 -1.29 12.87 -22.17
CA ILE A 255 -1.25 13.89 -21.11
C ILE A 255 -0.64 15.22 -21.61
N PRO A 256 0.57 15.25 -22.19
CA PRO A 256 1.16 16.49 -22.70
C PRO A 256 0.31 17.13 -23.80
N ALA A 257 -0.21 16.31 -24.73
CA ALA A 257 -1.07 16.79 -25.81
C ALA A 257 -2.36 17.44 -25.26
N TYR A 258 -3.04 16.77 -24.33
CA TYR A 258 -4.25 17.27 -23.68
C TYR A 258 -4.02 18.61 -22.96
N LYS A 259 -2.87 18.77 -22.28
CA LYS A 259 -2.50 20.03 -21.61
C LYS A 259 -2.34 21.19 -22.60
N GLY A 260 -1.80 20.94 -23.79
CA GLY A 260 -1.65 21.93 -24.86
C GLY A 260 -2.92 22.27 -25.64
N MET A 261 -4.01 21.52 -25.46
CA MET A 261 -5.24 21.65 -26.25
C MET A 261 -6.20 22.73 -25.74
N LYS A 262 -7.00 23.30 -26.65
CA LYS A 262 -8.13 24.18 -26.34
C LYS A 262 -9.28 23.37 -25.71
N PRO A 263 -10.18 24.00 -24.92
CA PRO A 263 -11.27 23.29 -24.24
C PRO A 263 -12.17 22.43 -25.15
N GLY A 264 -12.46 22.89 -26.38
CA GLY A 264 -13.26 22.13 -27.35
C GLY A 264 -12.56 20.87 -27.88
N GLU A 265 -11.23 20.89 -27.97
CA GLU A 265 -10.41 19.75 -28.39
C GLU A 265 -10.29 18.72 -27.26
N ARG A 266 -10.15 19.20 -26.01
CA ARG A 266 -10.16 18.35 -24.81
C ARG A 266 -11.42 17.50 -24.70
N LYS A 267 -12.61 18.08 -24.95
CA LYS A 267 -13.88 17.34 -24.98
C LYS A 267 -13.88 16.21 -26.00
N ARG A 268 -13.32 16.43 -27.20
CA ARG A 268 -13.23 15.40 -28.25
C ARG A 268 -12.31 14.25 -27.84
N ILE A 269 -11.18 14.55 -27.19
CA ILE A 269 -10.28 13.51 -26.68
C ILE A 269 -10.93 12.67 -25.60
N ILE A 270 -11.60 13.32 -24.63
CA ILE A 270 -12.36 12.61 -23.59
C ILE A 270 -13.39 11.68 -24.22
N GLN A 271 -14.16 12.18 -25.19
CA GLN A 271 -15.15 11.37 -25.88
C GLN A 271 -14.51 10.15 -26.57
N LYS A 272 -13.38 10.33 -27.26
CA LYS A 272 -12.65 9.21 -27.88
C LYS A 272 -12.16 8.15 -26.89
N ILE A 273 -11.73 8.56 -25.70
CA ILE A 273 -11.32 7.63 -24.64
C ILE A 273 -12.53 6.81 -24.19
N VAL A 274 -13.65 7.48 -23.93
CA VAL A 274 -14.90 6.86 -23.49
C VAL A 274 -15.47 5.92 -24.56
N ASP A 275 -15.35 6.27 -25.83
CA ASP A 275 -15.85 5.47 -26.96
C ASP A 275 -14.92 4.30 -27.33
N GLY A 276 -13.71 4.24 -26.76
CA GLY A 276 -12.69 3.23 -27.12
C GLY A 276 -12.08 3.45 -28.52
N ASP A 277 -12.19 4.65 -29.08
CA ASP A 277 -11.83 5.01 -30.45
C ASP A 277 -10.31 5.26 -30.66
N PHE A 278 -9.47 4.83 -29.71
CA PHE A 278 -8.00 4.86 -29.82
C PHE A 278 -7.41 3.59 -30.46
N ARG A 279 -8.25 2.75 -31.08
CA ARG A 279 -7.78 1.56 -31.80
C ARG A 279 -6.73 1.94 -32.84
N CYS A 280 -5.56 1.32 -32.67
CA CYS A 280 -4.30 1.61 -33.33
C CYS A 280 -4.43 1.75 -34.85
N SER A 281 -4.13 2.94 -35.37
CA SER A 281 -3.48 3.11 -36.68
C SER A 281 -1.97 3.05 -36.52
#